data_AF-A0A0C2NXS5-F1
#
_entry.id   AF-A0A0C2NXS5-F1
#
_cell.length_a   1.000
_cell.length_b   1.000
_cell.length_c   1.000
_cell.angle_alpha   90.00
_cell.angle_beta   90.00
_cell.angle_gamma   90.00
#
_symmetry.space_group_name_H-M   'P 1'
#
loop_
_entity.id
_entity.type
_entity.pdbx_description
1 polymer ?
#
loop_
_entity_poly.entity_id
_entity_poly.type
_entity_poly.pdbx_seq_one_letter_code
_entity_poly.pdbx_strand_id
1 'polypeptide(L)'
;MPVEKLCYEGGIKAVHQIIEQRISKGKSNFQRLDEDKKVPFIVPKVTWNNALGTGSLNNEHWAYRVGYAFREALDLQFMERVRDKKKVHLWSQGCLLNFKEGDLISSNCGKKYVQVKYASPMGWDEAKNEMHYGTVTYSFIDQEKNTSEQRHATQVEFLQMLIEG
;
A
#
# COMPACT_ATOMS: atom_id res chain seq x y z
N MET A 1 -5.26 6.26 23.33
CA MET A 1 -5.77 5.68 22.06
C MET A 1 -4.80 4.59 21.63
N PRO A 2 -5.25 3.38 21.29
CA PRO A 2 -4.34 2.31 20.90
C PRO A 2 -3.65 2.68 19.58
N VAL A 3 -2.34 2.44 19.51
CA VAL A 3 -1.44 2.73 18.37
C VAL A 3 -1.97 2.12 17.07
N GLU A 4 -2.72 1.03 17.17
CA GLU A 4 -3.37 0.32 16.07
C GLU A 4 -4.36 1.22 15.31
N LYS A 5 -5.19 2.03 16.00
CA LYS A 5 -6.13 2.98 15.36
C LYS A 5 -5.44 4.12 14.58
N LEU A 6 -4.21 4.45 14.94
CA LEU A 6 -3.41 5.46 14.21
C LEU A 6 -2.81 4.90 12.91
N CYS A 7 -2.60 3.59 12.81
CA CYS A 7 -2.09 2.93 11.61
C CYS A 7 -3.19 2.65 10.57
N TYR A 8 -4.38 2.21 11.00
CA TYR A 8 -5.50 1.89 10.08
C TYR A 8 -5.95 3.09 9.26
N GLU A 9 -6.22 4.22 9.91
CA GLU A 9 -6.56 5.46 9.22
C GLU A 9 -5.33 6.13 8.61
N GLY A 10 -4.13 5.90 9.16
CA GLY A 10 -2.89 6.56 8.75
C GLY A 10 -2.44 6.20 7.34
N GLY A 11 -2.69 4.97 6.91
CA GLY A 11 -2.15 4.46 5.65
C GLY A 11 -2.79 5.01 4.38
N ILE A 12 -4.12 4.89 4.28
CA ILE A 12 -4.88 5.48 3.18
C ILE A 12 -4.77 7.01 3.21
N LYS A 13 -4.74 7.61 4.41
CA LYS A 13 -4.47 9.05 4.57
C LYS A 13 -3.10 9.45 4.02
N ALA A 14 -2.07 8.62 4.15
CA ALA A 14 -0.75 8.91 3.58
C ALA A 14 -0.80 9.05 2.05
N VAL A 15 -1.52 8.15 1.37
CA VAL A 15 -1.75 8.20 -0.07
C VAL A 15 -2.47 9.50 -0.45
N HIS A 16 -3.61 9.80 0.18
CA HIS A 16 -4.35 11.02 -0.10
C HIS A 16 -3.55 12.29 0.20
N GLN A 17 -2.81 12.32 1.30
CA GLN A 17 -1.99 13.46 1.69
C GLN A 17 -0.91 13.78 0.64
N ILE A 18 -0.26 12.76 0.07
CA ILE A 18 0.73 12.96 -1.00
C ILE A 18 0.07 13.54 -2.26
N ILE A 19 -1.12 13.06 -2.61
CA ILE A 19 -1.88 13.53 -3.78
C ILE A 19 -2.29 15.00 -3.61
N GLU A 20 -2.89 15.34 -2.46
CA GLU A 20 -3.30 16.71 -2.13
C GLU A 20 -2.12 17.67 -2.08
N GLN A 21 -0.98 17.23 -1.56
CA GLN A 21 0.25 18.03 -1.58
C GLN A 21 0.77 18.30 -2.98
N ARG A 22 0.61 17.35 -3.92
CA ARG A 22 0.98 17.57 -5.32
C ARG A 22 0.05 18.60 -5.94
N ILE A 23 -1.27 18.42 -5.80
CA ILE A 23 -2.30 19.32 -6.33
C ILE A 23 -2.07 20.75 -5.82
N SER A 24 -1.92 20.91 -4.50
CA SER A 24 -1.75 22.23 -3.87
C SER A 24 -0.43 22.93 -4.23
N LYS A 25 0.66 22.18 -4.43
CA LYS A 25 1.97 22.75 -4.75
C LYS A 25 2.24 22.89 -6.25
N GLY A 26 1.36 22.37 -7.12
CA GLY A 26 1.51 22.42 -8.58
C GLY A 26 2.81 21.77 -9.09
N LYS A 27 3.30 20.71 -8.41
CA LYS A 27 4.57 20.05 -8.78
C LYS A 27 4.32 18.92 -9.77
N SER A 28 5.29 18.71 -10.67
CA SER A 28 5.29 17.61 -11.65
C SER A 28 5.59 16.23 -11.04
N ASN A 29 6.07 16.18 -9.79
CA ASN A 29 6.43 14.92 -9.13
C ASN A 29 5.76 14.82 -7.76
N PHE A 30 5.37 13.61 -7.39
CA PHE A 30 4.88 13.31 -6.04
C PHE A 30 5.99 13.44 -5.01
N GLN A 31 5.69 14.10 -3.90
CA GLN A 31 6.56 14.01 -2.72
C GLN A 31 6.39 12.62 -2.09
N ARG A 32 7.49 12.08 -1.56
CA ARG A 32 7.45 10.83 -0.80
C ARG A 32 7.59 11.15 0.68
N LEU A 33 6.87 10.41 1.50
CA LEU A 33 6.98 10.48 2.95
C LEU A 33 8.14 9.59 3.38
N ASP A 34 9.02 10.10 4.21
CA ASP A 34 10.21 9.40 4.70
C ASP A 34 9.90 8.90 6.14
N GLU A 35 10.37 7.70 6.50
CA GLU A 35 10.01 7.06 7.79
C GLU A 35 10.49 7.86 9.02
N ASP A 36 11.47 8.75 8.85
CA ASP A 36 12.04 9.61 9.90
C ASP A 36 11.16 10.82 10.28
N LYS A 37 10.17 11.18 9.44
CA LYS A 37 9.37 12.41 9.60
C LYS A 37 8.12 12.28 10.47
N LYS A 38 7.97 11.16 11.22
CA LYS A 38 6.78 10.85 12.05
C LYS A 38 5.44 10.96 11.27
N VAL A 39 5.47 10.71 9.97
CA VAL A 39 4.27 10.69 9.13
C VAL A 39 3.77 9.24 9.04
N PRO A 40 2.46 8.97 9.14
CA PRO A 40 1.96 7.61 9.01
C PRO A 40 2.27 7.08 7.61
N PHE A 41 2.84 5.88 7.55
CA PHE A 41 2.95 5.08 6.33
C PHE A 41 1.71 4.21 6.17
N ILE A 42 1.54 3.59 4.99
CA ILE A 42 0.53 2.54 4.81
C ILE A 42 0.72 1.42 5.82
N VAL A 43 1.98 1.08 6.08
CA VAL A 43 2.36 0.00 7.00
C VAL A 43 3.11 0.58 8.21
N PRO A 44 3.01 -0.02 9.41
CA PRO A 44 3.63 0.55 10.61
C PRO A 44 5.15 0.66 10.52
N LYS A 45 5.78 -0.36 9.92
CA LYS A 45 7.23 -0.43 9.77
C LYS A 45 7.58 -1.42 8.68
N VAL A 46 8.62 -1.12 7.89
CA VAL A 46 9.21 -2.11 6.98
C VAL A 46 10.48 -2.65 7.62
N THR A 47 10.59 -3.96 7.74
CA THR A 47 11.76 -4.64 8.31
C THR A 47 12.34 -5.63 7.30
N TRP A 48 13.67 -5.74 7.30
CA TRP A 48 14.41 -6.67 6.45
C TRP A 48 15.53 -7.32 7.27
N ASN A 49 15.56 -8.66 7.26
CA ASN A 49 16.59 -9.46 7.90
C ASN A 49 17.52 -10.02 6.83
N ASN A 50 18.73 -9.44 6.73
CA ASN A 50 19.74 -9.87 5.77
C ASN A 50 20.20 -11.32 5.96
N ALA A 51 20.27 -11.82 7.20
CA ALA A 51 20.76 -13.17 7.49
C ALA A 51 19.76 -14.25 7.04
N LEU A 52 18.46 -13.96 7.16
CA LEU A 52 17.38 -14.88 6.78
C LEU A 52 16.86 -14.65 5.36
N GLY A 53 17.21 -13.52 4.73
CA GLY A 53 16.65 -13.12 3.45
C GLY A 53 15.14 -12.86 3.51
N THR A 54 14.63 -12.50 4.70
CA THR A 54 13.18 -12.32 4.94
C THR A 54 12.86 -10.88 5.32
N GLY A 55 11.76 -10.37 4.79
CA GLY A 55 11.23 -9.06 5.14
C GLY A 55 9.81 -9.14 5.70
N SER A 56 9.38 -8.11 6.41
CA SER A 56 8.01 -7.93 6.88
C SER A 56 7.55 -6.49 6.69
N LEU A 57 6.25 -6.35 6.40
CA LEU A 57 5.56 -5.08 6.43
C LEU A 57 4.93 -4.79 7.81
N ASN A 58 5.06 -5.73 8.76
CA ASN A 58 4.57 -5.62 10.14
C ASN A 58 3.08 -5.20 10.20
N ASN A 59 2.27 -5.84 9.36
CA ASN A 59 0.87 -5.57 9.11
C ASN A 59 -0.05 -6.72 9.59
N GLU A 60 0.35 -7.43 10.64
CA GLU A 60 -0.39 -8.55 11.21
C GLU A 60 -1.79 -8.15 11.73
N HIS A 61 -1.99 -6.86 11.96
CA HIS A 61 -3.23 -6.25 12.43
C HIS A 61 -4.25 -5.99 11.30
N TRP A 62 -3.88 -6.18 10.02
CA TRP A 62 -4.79 -6.09 8.87
C TRP A 62 -5.72 -7.31 8.80
N ALA A 63 -6.80 -7.25 8.02
CA ALA A 63 -7.63 -8.42 7.76
C ALA A 63 -6.92 -9.46 6.86
N TYR A 64 -6.07 -8.99 5.95
CA TYR A 64 -5.32 -9.80 5.00
C TYR A 64 -3.81 -9.71 5.18
N ARG A 65 -3.14 -10.85 5.00
CA ARG A 65 -1.69 -10.95 5.17
C ARG A 65 -0.96 -10.53 3.91
N VAL A 66 -0.61 -9.24 3.84
CA VAL A 66 0.17 -8.70 2.72
C VAL A 66 1.66 -8.81 3.05
N GLY A 67 2.37 -9.71 2.34
CA GLY A 67 3.80 -9.96 2.58
C GLY A 67 4.74 -8.88 2.04
N TYR A 68 6.02 -8.96 2.41
CA TYR A 68 7.07 -8.01 1.99
C TYR A 68 7.24 -7.87 0.46
N ALA A 69 6.87 -8.91 -0.31
CA ALA A 69 6.89 -8.85 -1.77
C ALA A 69 6.01 -7.72 -2.32
N PHE A 70 4.92 -7.36 -1.62
CA PHE A 70 3.97 -6.33 -2.03
C PHE A 70 4.44 -4.90 -1.71
N ARG A 71 5.65 -4.69 -1.18
CA ARG A 71 6.18 -3.34 -0.93
C ARG A 71 6.08 -2.44 -2.16
N GLU A 72 6.31 -2.99 -3.36
CA GLU A 72 6.22 -2.24 -4.61
C GLU A 72 4.78 -1.91 -5.00
N ALA A 73 3.84 -2.84 -4.75
CA ALA A 73 2.41 -2.59 -4.96
C ALA A 73 1.88 -1.49 -4.02
N LEU A 74 2.48 -1.34 -2.84
CA LEU A 74 2.19 -0.28 -1.88
C LEU A 74 3.04 0.99 -2.09
N ASP A 75 3.85 1.07 -3.15
CA ASP A 75 4.76 2.18 -3.42
C ASP A 75 5.71 2.49 -2.23
N LEU A 76 6.26 1.44 -1.61
CA LEU A 76 7.30 1.51 -0.57
C LEU A 76 8.68 1.25 -1.19
N GLN A 77 9.61 2.17 -0.97
CA GLN A 77 10.96 2.11 -1.54
C GLN A 77 12.01 2.43 -0.50
N PHE A 78 13.07 1.62 -0.45
CA PHE A 78 14.26 1.91 0.35
C PHE A 78 15.21 2.76 -0.49
N MET A 79 15.43 4.01 -0.07
CA MET A 79 16.16 4.99 -0.88
C MET A 79 17.28 5.67 -0.08
N GLU A 80 18.36 6.02 -0.78
CA GLU A 80 19.39 6.91 -0.25
C GLU A 80 18.87 8.36 -0.24
N ARG A 81 19.02 9.04 0.90
CA ARG A 81 18.74 10.46 1.09
C ARG A 81 19.98 11.16 1.62
N VAL A 82 20.12 12.44 1.29
CA VAL A 82 21.12 13.30 1.93
C VAL A 82 20.43 14.12 3.01
N ARG A 83 20.89 13.97 4.25
CA ARG A 83 20.43 14.71 5.45
C ARG A 83 21.66 15.24 6.17
N ASP A 84 21.69 16.54 6.46
CA ASP A 84 22.82 17.16 7.19
C ASP A 84 24.20 16.77 6.61
N LYS A 85 24.29 16.77 5.27
CA LYS A 85 25.48 16.36 4.49
C LYS A 85 25.91 14.89 4.66
N LYS A 86 25.10 14.06 5.29
CA LYS A 86 25.30 12.61 5.42
C LYS A 86 24.31 11.84 4.55
N LYS A 87 24.79 10.78 3.91
CA LYS A 87 23.95 9.79 3.22
C LYS A 87 23.29 8.91 4.26
N VAL A 88 21.97 8.85 4.25
CA VAL A 88 21.15 7.97 5.09
C VAL A 88 20.26 7.14 4.18
N HIS A 89 20.07 5.86 4.51
CA HIS A 89 19.15 5.00 3.77
C HIS A 89 17.90 4.83 4.61
N LEU A 90 16.74 5.09 4.01
CA LEU A 90 15.47 5.07 4.71
C LEU A 90 14.35 4.60 3.80
N TRP A 91 13.33 3.99 4.42
CA TRP A 91 12.09 3.66 3.73
C TRP A 91 11.29 4.93 3.42
N SER A 92 10.70 4.94 2.23
CA SER A 92 9.86 6.02 1.75
C SER A 92 8.57 5.51 1.12
N GLN A 93 7.46 6.17 1.45
CA GLN A 93 6.11 5.89 0.97
C GLN A 93 5.74 6.90 -0.12
N GLY A 94 5.34 6.40 -1.29
CA GLY A 94 4.68 7.19 -2.33
C GLY A 94 3.17 7.01 -2.30
N CYS A 95 2.49 7.24 -3.42
CA CYS A 95 1.03 7.19 -3.52
C CYS A 95 0.50 6.36 -4.69
N LEU A 96 1.37 5.76 -5.50
CA LEU A 96 0.96 5.05 -6.72
C LEU A 96 0.79 3.56 -6.44
N LEU A 97 -0.38 3.19 -5.94
CA LEU A 97 -0.71 1.79 -5.69
C LEU A 97 -0.83 0.99 -7.00
N ASN A 98 -0.31 -0.23 -6.98
CA ASN A 98 -0.20 -1.08 -8.16
C ASN A 98 -0.25 -2.58 -7.80
N PHE A 99 -1.37 -3.05 -7.27
CA PHE A 99 -1.66 -4.49 -7.22
C PHE A 99 -1.81 -5.03 -8.65
N LYS A 100 -1.24 -6.20 -8.91
CA LYS A 100 -1.07 -6.76 -10.26
C LYS A 100 -1.86 -8.05 -10.43
N GLU A 101 -2.15 -8.37 -11.67
CA GLU A 101 -2.72 -9.66 -12.05
C GLU A 101 -1.88 -10.82 -11.49
N GLY A 102 -2.56 -11.82 -10.92
CA GLY A 102 -1.94 -12.99 -10.31
C GLY A 102 -1.62 -12.84 -8.82
N ASP A 103 -1.68 -11.63 -8.26
CA ASP A 103 -1.51 -11.39 -6.82
C ASP A 103 -2.53 -12.22 -6.03
N LEU A 104 -2.02 -13.09 -5.16
CA LEU A 104 -2.82 -13.94 -4.27
C LEU A 104 -2.54 -13.56 -2.82
N ILE A 105 -3.58 -13.18 -2.09
CA ILE A 105 -3.47 -12.70 -0.72
C ILE A 105 -4.45 -13.47 0.16
N SER A 106 -3.94 -14.14 1.17
CA SER A 106 -4.73 -14.89 2.14
C SER A 106 -5.15 -14.00 3.30
N SER A 107 -6.35 -14.23 3.83
CA SER A 107 -6.79 -13.59 5.05
C SER A 107 -6.03 -14.11 6.27
N ASN A 108 -6.00 -13.33 7.34
CA ASN A 108 -5.39 -13.75 8.60
C ASN A 108 -6.16 -14.90 9.28
N CYS A 109 -7.43 -15.10 8.95
CA CYS A 109 -8.16 -16.28 9.45
C CYS A 109 -7.86 -17.57 8.66
N GLY A 110 -7.15 -17.48 7.53
CA GLY A 110 -6.77 -18.62 6.69
C GLY A 110 -7.90 -19.24 5.89
N LYS A 111 -9.13 -18.71 5.97
CA LYS A 111 -10.32 -19.29 5.32
C LYS A 111 -10.83 -18.48 4.15
N LYS A 112 -10.30 -17.26 3.97
CA LYS A 112 -10.65 -16.38 2.86
C LYS A 112 -9.38 -16.05 2.08
N TYR A 113 -9.51 -15.87 0.79
CA TYR A 113 -8.42 -15.41 -0.05
C TYR A 113 -8.95 -14.56 -1.19
N VAL A 114 -8.12 -13.61 -1.61
CA VAL A 114 -8.38 -12.78 -2.76
C VAL A 114 -7.32 -13.02 -3.80
N GLN A 115 -7.73 -13.20 -5.06
CA GLN A 115 -6.83 -13.31 -6.19
C GLN A 115 -7.15 -12.22 -7.21
N VAL A 116 -6.19 -11.36 -7.50
CA VAL A 116 -6.32 -10.33 -8.53
C VAL A 116 -6.32 -11.01 -9.90
N LYS A 117 -7.36 -10.72 -10.68
CA LYS A 117 -7.57 -11.24 -12.04
C LYS A 117 -7.16 -10.24 -13.11
N TYR A 118 -7.49 -8.97 -12.90
CA TYR A 118 -7.09 -7.88 -13.80
C TYR A 118 -6.85 -6.64 -12.96
N ALA A 119 -5.84 -5.85 -13.31
CA ALA A 119 -5.60 -4.60 -12.63
C ALA A 119 -5.01 -3.54 -13.56
N SER A 120 -5.37 -2.28 -13.30
CA SER A 120 -4.69 -1.11 -13.85
C SER A 120 -4.09 -0.30 -12.70
N PRO A 121 -2.85 0.20 -12.84
CA PRO A 121 -2.17 0.93 -11.79
C PRO A 121 -2.84 2.29 -11.53
N MET A 122 -2.58 2.84 -10.33
CA MET A 122 -2.75 4.27 -10.13
C MET A 122 -1.80 5.06 -11.04
N GLY A 123 -2.22 6.24 -11.47
CA GLY A 123 -1.44 7.08 -12.35
C GLY A 123 -1.87 8.54 -12.27
N TRP A 124 -0.98 9.43 -12.69
CA TRP A 124 -1.27 10.85 -12.74
C TRP A 124 -1.50 11.30 -14.18
N ASP A 125 -2.63 11.97 -14.44
CA ASP A 125 -2.91 12.60 -15.71
C ASP A 125 -2.43 14.06 -15.66
N GLU A 126 -1.29 14.34 -16.29
CA GLU A 126 -0.72 15.69 -16.34
C GLU A 126 -1.61 16.67 -17.13
N ALA A 127 -2.34 16.20 -18.14
CA ALA A 127 -3.17 17.07 -18.97
C ALA A 127 -4.42 17.54 -18.23
N LYS A 128 -4.98 16.68 -17.38
CA LYS A 128 -6.15 17.00 -16.54
C LYS A 128 -5.79 17.48 -15.15
N ASN A 129 -4.53 17.32 -14.72
CA ASN A 129 -4.06 17.60 -13.37
C ASN A 129 -4.85 16.79 -12.31
N GLU A 130 -5.10 15.52 -12.61
CA GLU A 130 -5.97 14.62 -11.84
C GLU A 130 -5.32 13.26 -11.57
N MET A 131 -5.69 12.65 -10.44
CA MET A 131 -5.28 11.29 -10.10
C MET A 131 -6.23 10.27 -10.73
N HIS A 132 -5.68 9.35 -11.50
CA HIS A 132 -6.34 8.11 -11.90
C HIS A 132 -6.10 7.05 -10.82
N TYR A 133 -7.17 6.59 -10.17
CA TYR A 133 -7.09 5.65 -9.04
C TYR A 133 -6.87 4.19 -9.43
N GLY A 134 -6.78 3.90 -10.73
CA GLY A 134 -6.64 2.53 -11.21
C GLY A 134 -7.86 1.66 -10.89
N THR A 135 -7.77 0.40 -11.28
CA THR A 135 -8.83 -0.58 -11.07
C THR A 135 -8.22 -1.91 -10.67
N VAL A 136 -8.96 -2.68 -9.88
CA VAL A 136 -8.64 -4.04 -9.47
C VAL A 136 -9.91 -4.86 -9.60
N THR A 137 -9.84 -5.90 -10.43
CA THR A 137 -10.83 -6.96 -10.51
C THR A 137 -10.24 -8.18 -9.84
N TYR A 138 -10.93 -8.72 -8.83
CA TYR A 138 -10.41 -9.82 -8.04
C TYR A 138 -11.49 -10.86 -7.75
N SER A 139 -11.09 -12.12 -7.63
CA SER A 139 -11.93 -13.19 -7.09
C SER A 139 -11.77 -13.18 -5.57
N PHE A 140 -12.88 -12.97 -4.86
CA PHE A 140 -13.00 -13.18 -3.43
C PHE A 140 -13.53 -14.60 -3.19
N ILE A 141 -12.79 -15.38 -2.42
CA ILE A 141 -13.13 -16.78 -2.16
C ILE A 141 -13.20 -17.00 -0.66
N ASP A 142 -14.35 -17.49 -0.20
CA ASP A 142 -14.63 -17.83 1.19
C ASP A 142 -14.84 -19.35 1.29
N GLN A 143 -13.88 -20.04 1.90
CA GLN A 143 -13.90 -21.49 2.04
C GLN A 143 -14.93 -21.97 3.05
N GLU A 144 -15.31 -21.15 4.04
CA GLU A 144 -16.34 -21.54 5.02
C GLU A 144 -17.72 -21.59 4.36
N LYS A 145 -18.00 -20.60 3.52
CA LYS A 145 -19.27 -20.49 2.82
C LYS A 145 -19.31 -21.24 1.50
N ASN A 146 -18.15 -21.77 1.06
CA ASN A 146 -17.95 -22.36 -0.26
C ASN A 146 -18.42 -21.43 -1.38
N THR A 147 -18.13 -20.13 -1.23
CA THR A 147 -18.52 -19.10 -2.20
C THR A 147 -17.30 -18.52 -2.88
N SER A 148 -17.43 -18.26 -4.18
CA SER A 148 -16.46 -17.53 -4.97
C SER A 148 -17.21 -16.46 -5.77
N GLU A 149 -16.82 -15.21 -5.61
CA GLU A 149 -17.42 -14.09 -6.33
C GLU A 149 -16.34 -13.19 -6.92
N GLN A 150 -16.67 -12.56 -8.04
CA GLN A 150 -15.81 -11.56 -8.65
C GLN A 150 -16.24 -10.17 -8.19
N ARG A 151 -15.29 -9.39 -7.70
CA ARG A 151 -15.49 -8.03 -7.24
C ARG A 151 -14.63 -7.06 -8.04
N HIS A 152 -15.08 -5.82 -8.10
CA HIS A 152 -14.41 -4.72 -8.76
C HIS A 152 -14.23 -3.58 -7.77
N ALA A 153 -13.04 -2.98 -7.76
CA ALA A 153 -12.66 -1.88 -6.88
C ALA A 153 -11.60 -1.00 -7.56
N THR A 154 -11.37 0.19 -7.04
CA THR A 154 -10.13 0.95 -7.30
C THR A 154 -8.95 0.33 -6.54
N GLN A 155 -7.71 0.75 -6.83
CA GLN A 155 -6.53 0.29 -6.09
C GLN A 155 -6.61 0.67 -4.59
N VAL A 156 -7.16 1.85 -4.29
CA VAL A 156 -7.32 2.36 -2.92
C VAL A 156 -8.40 1.58 -2.17
N GLU A 157 -9.55 1.33 -2.80
CA GLU A 157 -10.62 0.53 -2.20
C GLU A 157 -10.19 -0.93 -1.99
N PHE A 158 -9.41 -1.50 -2.91
CA PHE A 158 -8.84 -2.83 -2.74
C PHE A 158 -7.88 -2.87 -1.55
N LEU A 159 -6.99 -1.88 -1.42
CA LEU A 159 -6.13 -1.75 -0.23
C LEU A 159 -6.95 -1.62 1.05
N GLN A 160 -8.01 -0.80 1.04
CA GLN A 160 -8.90 -0.64 2.18
C GLN A 160 -9.54 -1.98 2.57
N MET A 161 -10.02 -2.77 1.61
CA MET A 161 -10.54 -4.12 1.85
C MET A 161 -9.47 -5.05 2.44
N LEU A 162 -8.23 -4.99 1.98
CA LEU A 162 -7.13 -5.78 2.57
C LEU A 162 -6.86 -5.41 4.04
N ILE A 163 -7.05 -4.14 4.39
CA ILE A 163 -6.86 -3.62 5.75
C ILE A 163 -8.05 -4.02 6.64
N GLU A 164 -9.28 -3.80 6.17
CA GLU A 164 -10.49 -3.82 6.99
C GLU A 164 -11.25 -5.16 6.96
N GLY A 165 -11.21 -5.92 5.86
CA GLY A 165 -11.83 -7.24 5.73
C GLY A 165 -13.11 -7.30 4.92
#